data_AF-A0A8S4E838-F1
#
_entry.id   AF-A0A8S4E838-F1
#
_cell.length_a   1.000
_cell.length_b   1.000
_cell.length_c   1.000
_cell.angle_alpha   90.00
_cell.angle_beta   90.00
_cell.angle_gamma   90.00
#
_symmetry.space_group_name_H-M   'P 1'
#
loop_
_entity.id
_entity.type
_entity.pdbx_description
1 polymer ?
#
loop_
_entity_poly.entity_id
_entity_poly.type
_entity_poly.pdbx_seq_one_letter_code
_entity_poly.pdbx_strand_id
1 'polypeptide(L)'
;MLASHSRLTVSRAASLRIPRPARSLFTPAHTRSRHRPAEPAQAVGAKPYSRLDHARLHPLRDYYLVCVAMPPPRPHRVLVNTLTGDDDHDVLDPISRVFIKAEAAVGINRLHLLEGQSPCSKKLYWIAGIYCNIMVIFCAYISDHGQFHVKTVLDISAYFFNVVFSFVTAHRLKLYFHEINTFDKAVCCRPKYSELLKQNVMLHIMVALVMAGAGATFFIRFWKSKDTYTHIIIIHIQRVCELYFYAHLFCIIEPRLKLINFYVASSRINTDDTVCIKPEGFEYFSQAKSYKDFTDMKFLMDLYEILVTAHRHLVNAIKWQDGPPVDIVKLLPAVFFVGGNVLVLAVPCARRDQLQSEVRRLRALLASALFDHHLDKRSRVSARALLALTGAHGLGVSLLGMLRVDISLPLHYVSLLVTYLIILLQFQKVNRI
;
A
#
# COMPACT_ATOMS: atom_id res chain seq x y z
N MET A 1 52.16 -23.94 27.00
CA MET A 1 51.88 -24.72 25.78
C MET A 1 50.90 -23.94 24.93
N LEU A 2 51.35 -23.51 23.73
CA LEU A 2 50.63 -23.20 22.48
C LEU A 2 49.38 -22.29 22.57
N ALA A 3 49.42 -20.98 22.22
CA ALA A 3 49.65 -20.32 20.92
C ALA A 3 48.45 -20.38 19.93
N SER A 4 47.83 -19.22 19.65
CA SER A 4 47.33 -18.80 18.32
C SER A 4 46.83 -17.34 18.40
N HIS A 5 47.66 -16.36 18.03
CA HIS A 5 47.66 -15.67 16.73
C HIS A 5 46.34 -15.00 16.31
N SER A 6 46.28 -13.68 16.48
CA SER A 6 45.43 -12.78 15.70
C SER A 6 46.33 -11.76 14.96
N ARG A 7 46.47 -11.95 13.65
CA ARG A 7 47.05 -10.96 12.73
C ARG A 7 45.93 -10.03 12.26
N LEU A 8 46.06 -8.74 12.53
CA LEU A 8 45.28 -7.68 11.87
C LEU A 8 46.08 -7.18 10.68
N THR A 9 45.64 -7.54 9.48
CA THR A 9 46.14 -7.00 8.22
C THR A 9 45.42 -5.71 7.87
N VAL A 10 46.23 -4.67 7.71
CA VAL A 10 45.93 -3.36 7.14
C VAL A 10 45.41 -3.53 5.71
N SER A 11 44.25 -2.95 5.38
CA SER A 11 43.78 -2.83 4.00
C SER A 11 43.72 -1.37 3.58
N ARG A 12 44.28 -1.15 2.38
CA ARG A 12 44.64 0.10 1.73
C ARG A 12 43.44 0.93 1.29
N ALA A 13 43.62 2.24 1.42
CA ALA A 13 42.87 3.28 0.73
C ALA A 13 43.03 3.15 -0.79
N ALA A 14 41.91 3.14 -1.51
CA ALA A 14 41.86 3.31 -2.96
C ALA A 14 41.17 4.64 -3.28
N SER A 15 41.98 5.61 -3.70
CA SER A 15 41.56 6.91 -4.22
C SER A 15 40.79 6.75 -5.53
N LEU A 16 39.49 7.04 -5.51
CA LEU A 16 38.67 7.17 -6.70
C LEU A 16 38.86 8.58 -7.29
N ARG A 17 39.53 8.64 -8.45
CA ARG A 17 39.63 9.83 -9.31
C ARG A 17 38.27 10.15 -9.92
N ILE A 18 37.84 11.39 -9.73
CA ILE A 18 36.70 12.03 -10.38
C ILE A 18 37.16 12.53 -11.76
N PRO A 19 36.49 12.21 -12.89
CA PRO A 19 36.67 12.95 -14.13
C PRO A 19 35.81 14.22 -14.09
N ARG A 20 36.47 15.37 -14.26
CA ARG A 20 35.83 16.68 -14.49
C ARG A 20 35.20 16.74 -15.89
N PRO A 21 34.15 17.57 -16.08
CA PRO A 21 33.51 17.76 -17.38
C PRO A 21 34.34 18.69 -18.28
N ALA A 22 34.41 18.35 -19.56
CA ALA A 22 34.89 19.26 -20.60
C ALA A 22 33.85 20.38 -20.81
N ARG A 23 34.32 21.63 -20.76
CA ARG A 23 33.54 22.83 -21.01
C ARG A 23 34.30 23.71 -22.01
N SER A 24 33.53 24.28 -22.95
CA SER A 24 33.81 25.50 -23.72
C SER A 24 34.79 25.35 -24.91
N LEU A 25 34.66 26.05 -26.05
CA LEU A 25 34.31 27.45 -26.27
C LEU A 25 33.78 27.71 -27.73
N PHE A 26 32.90 28.72 -27.86
CA PHE A 26 32.83 29.82 -28.87
C PHE A 26 32.50 29.49 -30.36
N THR A 27 31.32 29.82 -30.94
CA THR A 27 30.65 31.12 -31.33
C THR A 27 31.02 31.61 -32.77
N PRO A 28 30.45 32.71 -33.34
CA PRO A 28 29.30 32.72 -34.27
C PRO A 28 29.52 33.57 -35.56
N ALA A 29 28.53 33.65 -36.48
CA ALA A 29 28.23 34.81 -37.37
C ALA A 29 27.06 34.45 -38.34
N HIS A 30 25.92 35.18 -38.34
CA HIS A 30 25.55 36.32 -39.23
C HIS A 30 25.56 35.97 -40.74
N THR A 31 24.56 36.26 -41.59
CA THR A 31 23.77 37.50 -41.76
C THR A 31 22.67 37.36 -42.85
N ARG A 32 21.64 38.24 -42.76
CA ARG A 32 20.81 38.89 -43.83
C ARG A 32 19.86 38.03 -44.71
N SER A 33 18.53 38.27 -44.72
CA SER A 33 17.73 39.47 -45.11
C SER A 33 17.44 39.59 -46.61
N ARG A 34 16.17 39.43 -47.02
CA ARG A 34 15.47 40.15 -48.11
C ARG A 34 13.97 39.80 -48.04
N HIS A 35 13.12 40.72 -47.60
CA HIS A 35 12.37 41.74 -48.36
C HIS A 35 10.99 41.27 -48.85
N ARG A 36 9.95 41.86 -48.22
CA ARG A 36 8.56 42.04 -48.71
C ARG A 36 8.53 42.94 -49.97
N PRO A 37 7.41 42.97 -50.72
CA PRO A 37 6.27 43.90 -50.48
C PRO A 37 4.90 43.14 -50.40
N ALA A 38 3.89 43.51 -49.60
CA ALA A 38 2.90 44.62 -49.70
C ALA A 38 2.18 44.67 -51.07
N GLU A 39 0.87 44.82 -51.25
CA GLU A 39 -0.40 45.03 -50.51
C GLU A 39 -1.52 44.73 -51.58
N PRO A 40 -2.85 44.99 -51.47
CA PRO A 40 -3.65 45.59 -50.39
C PRO A 40 -4.93 44.82 -50.00
N ALA A 41 -5.57 45.38 -48.99
CA ALA A 41 -6.84 45.02 -48.37
C ALA A 41 -8.07 45.16 -49.29
N GLN A 42 -9.09 44.33 -49.02
CA GLN A 42 -10.49 44.73 -49.14
C GLN A 42 -11.29 44.26 -47.92
N ALA A 43 -11.99 45.22 -47.35
CA ALA A 43 -12.87 45.10 -46.19
C ALA A 43 -14.32 45.00 -46.65
N VAL A 44 -15.04 43.96 -46.24
CA VAL A 44 -16.51 43.86 -46.10
C VAL A 44 -16.70 42.62 -45.22
N GLY A 45 -17.52 42.53 -44.17
CA GLY A 45 -18.55 43.37 -43.60
C GLY A 45 -19.10 42.57 -42.40
N ALA A 46 -19.40 43.26 -41.30
CA ALA A 46 -19.97 42.62 -40.13
C ALA A 46 -21.46 42.29 -40.36
N LYS A 47 -21.88 41.07 -39.99
CA LYS A 47 -23.23 40.79 -39.50
C LYS A 47 -23.20 39.74 -38.37
N PRO A 48 -24.04 39.92 -37.32
CA PRO A 48 -24.16 39.02 -36.18
C PRO A 48 -25.23 37.93 -36.42
N TYR A 49 -25.48 37.10 -35.40
CA TYR A 49 -26.41 35.93 -35.25
C TYR A 49 -25.65 34.59 -35.22
N SER A 50 -25.40 34.02 -34.03
CA SER A 50 -26.32 33.26 -33.15
C SER A 50 -26.52 31.80 -33.58
N ARG A 51 -26.59 30.91 -32.58
CA ARG A 51 -26.74 29.44 -32.60
C ARG A 51 -25.44 28.63 -32.63
N LEU A 52 -24.95 28.37 -31.42
CA LEU A 52 -24.22 27.14 -31.10
C LEU A 52 -25.16 25.96 -31.33
N ASP A 53 -24.93 25.18 -32.38
CA ASP A 53 -25.55 23.88 -32.57
C ASP A 53 -24.91 22.86 -31.63
N HIS A 54 -25.61 22.58 -30.53
CA HIS A 54 -25.32 21.52 -29.55
C HIS A 54 -25.72 20.11 -30.05
N ALA A 55 -25.53 19.83 -31.34
CA ALA A 55 -25.99 18.58 -31.95
C ALA A 55 -24.89 17.93 -32.80
N ARG A 56 -23.79 17.48 -32.18
CA ARG A 56 -22.82 16.53 -32.78
C ARG A 56 -21.84 15.91 -31.77
N LEU A 57 -22.30 15.61 -30.56
CA LEU A 57 -21.56 14.82 -29.55
C LEU A 57 -22.23 13.46 -29.33
N HIS A 58 -22.51 12.72 -30.39
CA HIS A 58 -22.87 11.30 -30.30
C HIS A 58 -22.29 10.53 -31.49
N PRO A 59 -21.05 10.03 -31.35
CA PRO A 59 -20.79 8.65 -31.78
C PRO A 59 -20.01 7.83 -30.73
N LEU A 60 -19.84 8.32 -29.51
CA LEU A 60 -19.10 7.60 -28.46
C LEU A 60 -19.97 6.73 -27.54
N ARG A 61 -21.30 6.86 -27.58
CA ARG A 61 -22.18 6.07 -26.68
C ARG A 61 -22.27 4.60 -27.10
N ASP A 62 -22.12 4.30 -28.38
CA ASP A 62 -22.26 2.93 -28.89
C ASP A 62 -20.99 2.08 -28.68
N TYR A 63 -19.84 2.71 -28.41
CA TYR A 63 -18.63 1.99 -28.00
C TYR A 63 -18.63 1.53 -26.54
N TYR A 64 -19.45 2.14 -25.68
CA TYR A 64 -19.53 1.74 -24.27
C TYR A 64 -20.45 0.53 -24.05
N LEU A 65 -21.43 0.29 -24.92
CA LEU A 65 -22.33 -0.86 -24.75
C LEU A 65 -21.71 -2.19 -25.22
N VAL A 66 -20.70 -2.17 -26.08
CA VAL A 66 -20.06 -3.39 -26.62
C VAL A 66 -18.96 -3.93 -25.70
N CYS A 67 -18.47 -3.15 -24.73
CA CYS A 67 -17.44 -3.61 -23.78
C CYS A 67 -17.99 -4.21 -22.46
N VAL A 68 -19.31 -4.25 -22.25
CA VAL A 68 -19.90 -4.75 -21.00
C VAL A 68 -20.25 -6.25 -21.06
N ALA A 69 -20.11 -6.89 -22.21
CA ALA A 69 -20.23 -8.33 -22.37
C ALA A 69 -18.86 -8.99 -22.65
N MET A 70 -17.86 -8.75 -21.80
CA MET A 70 -16.71 -9.65 -21.77
C MET A 70 -17.18 -10.94 -21.07
N PRO A 71 -17.21 -12.09 -21.76
CA PRO A 71 -17.44 -13.36 -21.09
C PRO A 71 -16.40 -13.54 -19.97
N PRO A 72 -16.73 -14.26 -18.88
CA PRO A 72 -15.74 -14.54 -17.84
C PRO A 72 -14.47 -15.09 -18.51
N PRO A 73 -13.27 -14.67 -18.06
CA PRO A 73 -12.02 -15.12 -18.65
C PRO A 73 -12.05 -16.64 -18.71
N ARG A 74 -11.99 -17.20 -19.92
CA ARG A 74 -11.88 -18.64 -20.10
C ARG A 74 -10.63 -19.06 -19.32
N PRO A 75 -10.69 -20.10 -18.47
CA PRO A 75 -9.51 -20.59 -17.80
C PRO A 75 -8.49 -20.93 -18.90
N HIS A 76 -7.41 -20.17 -18.95
CA HIS A 76 -6.33 -20.44 -19.88
C HIS A 76 -5.87 -21.88 -19.62
N ARG A 77 -5.86 -22.69 -20.69
CA ARG A 77 -5.29 -24.03 -20.68
C ARG A 77 -3.95 -23.95 -19.98
N VAL A 78 -3.86 -24.65 -18.85
CA VAL A 78 -2.65 -24.85 -18.07
C VAL A 78 -1.65 -25.52 -19.01
N LEU A 79 -0.70 -24.74 -19.52
CA LEU A 79 0.54 -25.28 -20.05
C LEU A 79 1.28 -25.84 -18.84
N VAL A 80 1.15 -27.16 -18.66
CA VAL A 80 1.88 -27.94 -17.67
C VAL A 80 3.36 -27.88 -18.05
N ASN A 81 4.05 -26.86 -17.53
CA ASN A 81 5.50 -26.75 -17.65
C ASN A 81 6.09 -27.52 -16.47
N THR A 82 6.54 -28.75 -16.75
CA THR A 82 7.23 -29.69 -15.85
C THR A 82 8.67 -29.26 -15.54
N LEU A 83 8.90 -27.99 -15.19
CA LEU A 83 10.22 -27.45 -14.85
C LEU A 83 10.16 -26.52 -13.61
N THR A 84 9.39 -26.90 -12.59
CA THR A 84 9.55 -26.32 -11.24
C THR A 84 10.48 -27.22 -10.45
N GLY A 85 11.75 -26.80 -10.34
CA GLY A 85 12.62 -27.32 -9.29
C GLY A 85 11.99 -27.06 -7.91
N ASP A 86 12.04 -28.09 -7.07
CA ASP A 86 11.19 -28.36 -5.91
C ASP A 86 11.26 -27.41 -4.69
N ASP A 87 11.86 -26.21 -4.76
CA ASP A 87 11.97 -25.31 -3.61
C ASP A 87 11.34 -23.93 -3.84
N ASP A 88 10.26 -23.88 -4.63
CA ASP A 88 9.52 -22.66 -4.95
C ASP A 88 8.58 -22.25 -3.79
N HIS A 89 9.10 -22.30 -2.56
CA HIS A 89 8.37 -21.91 -1.36
C HIS A 89 7.90 -20.46 -1.49
N ASP A 90 6.62 -20.22 -1.23
CA ASP A 90 6.03 -18.89 -1.20
C ASP A 90 6.88 -17.98 -0.30
N VAL A 91 7.68 -17.12 -0.93
CA VAL A 91 8.66 -16.31 -0.20
C VAL A 91 7.94 -15.13 0.41
N LEU A 92 7.44 -15.34 1.62
CA LEU A 92 6.99 -14.25 2.46
C LEU A 92 8.16 -13.32 2.77
N ASP A 93 7.98 -12.01 2.55
CA ASP A 93 9.04 -11.05 2.83
C ASP A 93 9.41 -11.08 4.34
N PRO A 94 10.71 -10.94 4.70
CA PRO A 94 11.20 -10.97 6.06
C PRO A 94 10.50 -9.99 6.98
N ILE A 95 10.05 -8.85 6.46
CA ILE A 95 9.38 -7.83 7.26
C ILE A 95 7.97 -8.29 7.63
N SER A 96 7.20 -8.80 6.67
CA SER A 96 5.92 -9.46 6.97
C SER A 96 6.10 -10.63 7.95
N ARG A 97 7.20 -11.38 7.87
CA ARG A 97 7.51 -12.42 8.89
C ARG A 97 7.69 -11.83 10.29
N VAL A 98 8.35 -10.68 10.41
CA VAL A 98 8.49 -9.97 11.69
C VAL A 98 7.14 -9.51 12.22
N PHE A 99 6.31 -8.88 11.36
CA PHE A 99 4.96 -8.47 11.75
C PHE A 99 4.09 -9.64 12.21
N ILE A 100 4.05 -10.73 11.45
CA ILE A 100 3.24 -11.91 11.81
C ILE A 100 3.70 -12.53 13.13
N LYS A 101 5.01 -12.57 13.40
CA LYS A 101 5.54 -13.04 14.70
C LYS A 101 5.18 -12.09 15.84
N ALA A 102 5.28 -10.77 15.61
CA ALA A 102 4.92 -9.76 16.58
C ALA A 102 3.41 -9.83 16.91
N GLU A 103 2.56 -9.90 15.89
CA GLU A 103 1.12 -10.09 16.03
C GLU A 103 0.75 -11.37 16.80
N ALA A 104 1.41 -12.48 16.47
CA ALA A 104 1.20 -13.75 17.16
C ALA A 104 1.55 -13.67 18.65
N ALA A 105 2.60 -12.94 19.02
CA ALA A 105 2.96 -12.71 20.41
C ALA A 105 1.91 -11.90 21.20
N VAL A 106 1.09 -11.10 20.51
CA VAL A 106 -0.01 -10.31 21.10
C VAL A 106 -1.37 -11.01 20.97
N GLY A 107 -1.40 -12.26 20.49
CA GLY A 107 -2.61 -13.07 20.36
C GLY A 107 -3.32 -13.00 19.00
N ILE A 108 -2.81 -12.22 18.04
CA ILE A 108 -3.26 -12.28 16.64
C ILE A 108 -2.56 -13.45 15.96
N ASN A 109 -3.18 -14.63 15.95
CA ASN A 109 -2.53 -15.82 15.40
C ASN A 109 -2.64 -15.90 13.86
N ARG A 110 -1.61 -15.37 13.17
CA ARG A 110 -1.41 -15.53 11.73
C ARG A 110 -0.24 -16.46 11.37
N LEU A 111 0.22 -17.29 12.33
CA LEU A 111 1.42 -18.13 12.18
C LEU A 111 1.34 -19.17 11.05
N HIS A 112 0.14 -19.51 10.58
CA HIS A 112 -0.01 -20.42 9.44
C HIS A 112 0.44 -19.80 8.11
N LEU A 113 0.61 -18.48 8.03
CA LEU A 113 1.26 -17.80 6.91
C LEU A 113 2.79 -18.02 6.89
N LEU A 114 3.38 -18.47 8.00
CA LEU A 114 4.80 -18.78 8.11
C LEU A 114 5.03 -20.26 7.77
N GLU A 115 5.05 -20.55 6.47
CA GLU A 115 5.50 -21.84 5.94
C GLU A 115 7.01 -22.00 6.25
N GLY A 116 7.43 -23.21 6.67
CA GLY A 116 8.83 -23.53 7.02
C GLY A 116 9.28 -23.18 8.45
N GLN A 117 8.45 -22.55 9.29
CA GLN A 117 8.82 -22.33 10.70
C GLN A 117 8.71 -23.62 11.52
N SER A 118 9.68 -23.85 12.42
CA SER A 118 9.72 -25.05 13.25
C SER A 118 8.44 -25.19 14.10
N PRO A 119 7.89 -26.41 14.27
CA PRO A 119 6.69 -26.64 15.07
C PRO A 119 6.82 -26.13 16.52
N CYS A 120 8.03 -26.20 17.09
CA CYS A 120 8.34 -25.69 18.42
C CYS A 120 8.16 -24.16 18.51
N SER A 121 8.67 -23.41 17.54
CA SER A 121 8.51 -21.95 17.51
C SER A 121 7.04 -21.55 17.34
N LYS A 122 6.28 -22.26 16.48
CA LYS A 122 4.83 -22.02 16.34
C LYS A 122 4.08 -22.25 17.65
N LYS A 123 4.39 -23.34 18.37
CA LYS A 123 3.81 -23.63 19.70
C LYS A 123 4.13 -22.52 20.71
N LEU A 124 5.37 -22.02 20.74
CA LEU A 124 5.77 -20.94 21.65
C LEU A 124 4.94 -19.67 21.45
N TYR A 125 4.78 -19.21 20.19
CA TYR A 125 3.96 -18.04 19.90
C TYR A 125 2.48 -18.27 20.20
N TRP A 126 1.98 -19.49 19.99
CA TRP A 126 0.60 -19.85 20.33
C TRP A 126 0.35 -19.79 21.85
N ILE A 127 1.26 -20.34 22.66
CA ILE A 127 1.22 -20.25 24.12
C ILE A 127 1.28 -18.79 24.58
N ALA A 128 2.18 -17.99 24.00
CA ALA A 128 2.29 -16.55 24.31
C ALA A 128 1.00 -15.80 23.98
N GLY A 129 0.39 -16.09 22.81
CA GLY A 129 -0.89 -15.52 22.41
C GLY A 129 -2.01 -15.88 23.38
N ILE A 130 -2.15 -17.16 23.75
CA ILE A 130 -3.15 -17.60 24.75
C ILE A 130 -2.93 -16.93 26.10
N TYR A 131 -1.68 -16.86 26.56
CA TYR A 131 -1.33 -16.18 27.79
C TYR A 131 -1.77 -14.71 27.76
N CYS A 132 -1.52 -14.01 26.65
CA CYS A 132 -1.97 -12.63 26.47
C CYS A 132 -3.51 -12.51 26.53
N ASN A 133 -4.24 -13.42 25.86
CA ASN A 133 -5.70 -13.47 25.91
C ASN A 133 -6.22 -13.67 27.34
N ILE A 134 -5.65 -14.62 28.09
CA ILE A 134 -6.02 -14.90 29.49
C ILE A 134 -5.74 -13.67 30.36
N MET A 135 -4.59 -13.01 30.17
CA MET A 135 -4.24 -11.79 30.90
C MET A 135 -5.23 -10.65 30.64
N VAL A 136 -5.72 -10.48 29.40
CA VAL A 136 -6.75 -9.48 29.08
C VAL A 136 -8.03 -9.76 29.87
N ILE A 137 -8.50 -11.02 29.88
CA ILE A 137 -9.72 -11.42 30.61
C ILE A 137 -9.54 -11.23 32.11
N PHE A 138 -8.39 -11.63 32.64
CA PHE A 138 -8.07 -11.51 34.06
C PHE A 138 -7.97 -10.06 34.52
N CYS A 139 -7.27 -9.21 33.76
CA CYS A 139 -7.21 -7.77 34.02
C CYS A 139 -8.60 -7.15 34.00
N ALA A 140 -9.40 -7.49 33.00
CA ALA A 140 -10.78 -7.00 32.89
C ALA A 140 -11.65 -7.44 34.07
N TYR A 141 -11.52 -8.68 34.54
CA TYR A 141 -12.24 -9.20 35.70
C TYR A 141 -11.83 -8.50 37.02
N ILE A 142 -10.52 -8.34 37.25
CA ILE A 142 -10.01 -7.68 38.47
C ILE A 142 -10.41 -6.21 38.51
N SER A 143 -10.28 -5.52 37.38
CA SER A 143 -10.57 -4.10 37.28
C SER A 143 -12.01 -3.78 37.67
N ASP A 144 -12.94 -4.70 37.46
CA ASP A 144 -14.35 -4.47 37.75
C ASP A 144 -14.76 -4.76 39.20
N HIS A 145 -13.87 -5.22 40.08
CA HIS A 145 -14.27 -5.70 41.43
C HIS A 145 -15.38 -6.79 41.39
N GLY A 146 -15.47 -7.59 40.32
CA GLY A 146 -16.58 -8.55 40.10
C GLY A 146 -17.83 -7.93 39.43
N GLN A 147 -17.76 -6.63 39.18
CA GLN A 147 -18.63 -5.67 38.52
C GLN A 147 -19.25 -5.89 37.14
N PHE A 148 -18.81 -6.86 36.33
CA PHE A 148 -18.88 -6.84 34.84
C PHE A 148 -19.71 -5.69 34.23
N HIS A 149 -19.13 -4.49 34.20
CA HIS A 149 -19.72 -3.35 33.53
C HIS A 149 -19.84 -3.69 32.05
N VAL A 150 -20.95 -3.25 31.44
CA VAL A 150 -21.25 -3.48 30.02
C VAL A 150 -20.05 -3.12 29.13
N LYS A 151 -19.30 -2.07 29.49
CA LYS A 151 -18.06 -1.66 28.80
C LYS A 151 -16.99 -2.76 28.78
N THR A 152 -16.73 -3.41 29.91
CA THR A 152 -15.75 -4.49 30.06
C THR A 152 -16.11 -5.67 29.15
N VAL A 153 -17.39 -6.05 29.13
CA VAL A 153 -17.92 -7.11 28.24
C VAL A 153 -17.77 -6.74 26.77
N LEU A 154 -18.04 -5.48 26.41
CA LEU A 154 -17.86 -4.96 25.05
C LEU A 154 -16.39 -4.94 24.62
N ASP A 155 -15.46 -4.61 25.52
CA ASP A 155 -14.03 -4.61 25.22
C ASP A 155 -13.49 -6.04 25.03
N ILE A 156 -13.87 -6.98 25.90
CA ILE A 156 -13.50 -8.39 25.80
C ILE A 156 -14.08 -8.99 24.51
N SER A 157 -15.37 -8.76 24.23
CA SER A 157 -16.01 -9.29 23.02
C SER A 157 -15.38 -8.72 21.75
N ALA A 158 -15.05 -7.43 21.71
CA ALA A 158 -14.31 -6.83 20.60
C ALA A 158 -12.93 -7.46 20.41
N TYR A 159 -12.22 -7.76 21.50
CA TYR A 159 -10.92 -8.43 21.46
C TYR A 159 -11.04 -9.86 20.90
N PHE A 160 -11.97 -10.67 21.42
CA PHE A 160 -12.23 -12.02 20.91
C PHE A 160 -12.65 -12.01 19.44
N PHE A 161 -13.49 -11.05 19.05
CA PHE A 161 -13.87 -10.86 17.65
C PHE A 161 -12.64 -10.63 16.77
N ASN A 162 -11.70 -9.76 17.18
CA ASN A 162 -10.44 -9.55 16.44
C ASN A 162 -9.62 -10.84 16.31
N VAL A 163 -9.54 -11.66 17.36
CA VAL A 163 -8.77 -12.92 17.36
C VAL A 163 -9.39 -13.94 16.40
N VAL A 164 -10.71 -14.18 16.49
CA VAL A 164 -11.43 -15.09 15.60
C VAL A 164 -11.37 -14.59 14.17
N PHE A 165 -11.56 -13.29 13.95
CA PHE A 165 -11.53 -12.71 12.62
C PHE A 165 -10.13 -12.74 12.01
N SER A 166 -9.08 -12.62 12.82
CA SER A 166 -7.70 -12.78 12.36
C SER A 166 -7.48 -14.14 11.69
N PHE A 167 -8.11 -15.20 12.18
CA PHE A 167 -8.08 -16.51 11.52
C PHE A 167 -8.73 -16.48 10.13
N VAL A 168 -9.88 -15.83 10.00
CA VAL A 168 -10.60 -15.67 8.71
C VAL A 168 -9.80 -14.80 7.74
N THR A 169 -9.20 -13.69 8.20
CA THR A 169 -8.37 -12.80 7.36
C THR A 169 -7.15 -13.49 6.82
N ALA A 170 -6.61 -14.44 7.56
CA ALA A 170 -5.31 -14.97 7.22
C ALA A 170 -5.39 -15.92 6.01
N HIS A 171 -6.53 -16.57 5.76
CA HIS A 171 -6.78 -17.18 4.44
C HIS A 171 -6.76 -16.14 3.31
N ARG A 172 -7.38 -14.96 3.51
CA ARG A 172 -7.37 -13.87 2.51
C ARG A 172 -5.96 -13.31 2.30
N LEU A 173 -5.16 -13.21 3.36
CA LEU A 173 -3.76 -12.80 3.30
C LEU A 173 -2.90 -13.84 2.58
N LYS A 174 -3.19 -15.14 2.75
CA LYS A 174 -2.52 -16.19 1.97
C LYS A 174 -2.76 -15.99 0.48
N LEU A 175 -4.02 -15.77 0.08
CA LEU A 175 -4.36 -15.45 -1.31
C LEU A 175 -3.67 -14.16 -1.79
N TYR A 176 -3.61 -13.13 -0.96
CA TYR A 176 -2.87 -11.90 -1.26
C TYR A 176 -1.40 -12.19 -1.59
N PHE A 177 -0.69 -12.91 -0.72
CA PHE A 177 0.72 -13.23 -0.95
C PHE A 177 0.92 -14.15 -2.16
N HIS A 178 -0.01 -15.07 -2.40
CA HIS A 178 0.00 -15.90 -3.60
C HIS A 178 -0.05 -15.04 -4.87
N GLU A 179 -0.99 -14.09 -4.98
CA GLU A 179 -1.07 -13.18 -6.13
C GLU A 179 0.19 -12.32 -6.29
N ILE A 180 0.77 -11.85 -5.18
CA ILE A 180 2.02 -11.09 -5.20
C ILE A 180 3.21 -11.95 -5.69
N ASN A 181 3.27 -13.22 -5.30
CA ASN A 181 4.28 -14.16 -5.78
C ASN A 181 4.05 -14.50 -7.25
N THR A 182 2.80 -14.67 -7.68
CA THR A 182 2.43 -14.89 -9.09
C THR A 182 2.87 -13.70 -9.94
N PHE A 183 2.69 -12.47 -9.46
CA PHE A 183 3.22 -11.27 -10.09
C PHE A 183 4.75 -11.35 -10.23
N ASP A 184 5.48 -11.58 -9.13
CA ASP A 184 6.95 -11.63 -9.12
C ASP A 184 7.51 -12.72 -10.05
N LYS A 185 6.87 -13.90 -10.09
CA LYS A 185 7.21 -14.99 -11.00
C LYS A 185 6.96 -14.61 -12.46
N ALA A 186 5.85 -13.92 -12.75
CA ALA A 186 5.53 -13.47 -14.10
C ALA A 186 6.58 -12.49 -14.66
N VAL A 187 7.06 -11.55 -13.83
CA VAL A 187 8.11 -10.57 -14.20
C VAL A 187 9.54 -11.07 -13.97
N CYS A 188 9.72 -12.25 -13.36
CA CYS A 188 11.02 -12.83 -13.00
C CYS A 188 11.90 -11.88 -12.15
N CYS A 189 11.29 -10.96 -11.41
CA CYS A 189 11.97 -10.01 -10.54
C CYS A 189 11.15 -9.72 -9.28
N ARG A 190 11.83 -9.27 -8.23
CA ARG A 190 11.22 -8.83 -6.98
C ARG A 190 11.80 -7.50 -6.55
N PRO A 191 10.97 -6.59 -6.00
CA PRO A 191 11.48 -5.35 -5.45
C PRO A 191 12.49 -5.61 -4.33
N LYS A 192 13.64 -4.94 -4.40
CA LYS A 192 14.56 -4.79 -3.27
C LYS A 192 13.84 -4.08 -2.14
N TYR A 193 14.27 -4.37 -0.91
CA TYR A 193 13.83 -3.64 0.27
C TYR A 193 14.12 -2.15 0.08
N SER A 194 13.07 -1.38 -0.20
CA SER A 194 13.19 0.06 -0.37
C SER A 194 13.48 0.72 0.98
N GLU A 195 14.14 1.88 0.96
CA GLU A 195 14.34 2.70 2.17
C GLU A 195 13.01 3.05 2.85
N LEU A 196 11.94 3.21 2.05
CA LEU A 196 10.58 3.43 2.54
C LEU A 196 10.08 2.26 3.40
N LEU A 197 10.42 1.03 3.03
CA LEU A 197 10.06 -0.16 3.79
C LEU A 197 10.79 -0.20 5.13
N LYS A 198 12.09 0.15 5.13
CA LYS A 198 12.88 0.28 6.36
C LYS A 198 12.32 1.36 7.28
N GLN A 199 11.88 2.49 6.73
CA GLN A 199 11.24 3.56 7.49
C GLN A 199 9.94 3.09 8.14
N ASN A 200 9.10 2.32 7.45
CA ASN A 200 7.88 1.77 8.05
C ASN A 200 8.19 0.80 9.19
N VAL A 201 9.20 -0.06 9.04
CA VAL A 201 9.64 -0.96 10.11
C VAL A 201 10.18 -0.18 11.30
N MET A 202 11.02 0.82 11.08
CA MET A 202 11.53 1.68 12.15
C MET A 202 10.41 2.43 12.85
N LEU A 203 9.44 2.96 12.10
CA LEU A 203 8.26 3.61 12.67
C LEU A 203 7.44 2.63 13.49
N HIS A 204 7.24 1.41 13.01
CA HIS A 204 6.55 0.37 13.76
C HIS A 204 7.28 -0.02 15.04
N ILE A 205 8.61 -0.21 15.00
CA ILE A 205 9.43 -0.46 16.18
C ILE A 205 9.33 0.69 17.16
N MET A 206 9.44 1.94 16.69
CA MET A 206 9.33 3.13 17.52
C MET A 206 7.96 3.19 18.21
N VAL A 207 6.87 2.96 17.46
CA VAL A 207 5.53 2.95 18.03
C VAL A 207 5.34 1.79 19.01
N ALA A 208 5.85 0.60 18.69
CA ALA A 208 5.81 -0.54 19.60
C ALA A 208 6.57 -0.24 20.91
N LEU A 209 7.72 0.42 20.84
CA LEU A 209 8.50 0.85 22.02
C LEU A 209 7.78 1.92 22.83
N VAL A 210 7.21 2.93 22.17
CA VAL A 210 6.40 3.98 22.83
C VAL A 210 5.20 3.35 23.54
N MET A 211 4.52 2.42 22.88
CA MET A 211 3.38 1.72 23.45
C MET A 211 3.80 0.77 24.58
N ALA A 212 4.95 0.10 24.48
CA ALA A 212 5.49 -0.72 25.55
C ALA A 212 5.89 0.12 26.77
N GLY A 213 6.51 1.28 26.57
CA GLY A 213 6.82 2.24 27.62
C GLY A 213 5.56 2.83 28.27
N ALA A 214 4.56 3.17 27.48
CA ALA A 214 3.24 3.60 27.96
C ALA A 214 2.55 2.48 28.76
N GLY A 215 2.61 1.24 28.26
CA GLY A 215 2.10 0.06 28.95
C GLY A 215 2.80 -0.20 30.28
N ALA A 216 4.13 -0.10 30.33
CA ALA A 216 4.93 -0.30 31.55
C ALA A 216 4.66 0.79 32.59
N THR A 217 4.66 2.07 32.19
CA THR A 217 4.33 3.19 33.08
C THR A 217 2.90 3.10 33.59
N PHE A 218 1.96 2.67 32.74
CA PHE A 218 0.59 2.43 33.14
C PHE A 218 0.48 1.21 34.07
N PHE A 219 1.22 0.14 33.84
CA PHE A 219 1.25 -1.05 34.72
C PHE A 219 1.78 -0.71 36.12
N ILE A 220 2.84 0.11 36.20
CA ILE A 220 3.37 0.61 37.47
C ILE A 220 2.34 1.46 38.20
N ARG A 221 1.58 2.30 37.47
CA ARG A 221 0.48 3.10 38.03
C ARG A 221 -0.72 2.24 38.42
N PHE A 222 -1.07 1.22 37.64
CA PHE A 222 -2.17 0.30 37.90
C PHE A 222 -2.03 -0.37 39.26
N TRP A 223 -0.82 -0.84 39.57
CA TRP A 223 -0.50 -1.43 40.88
C TRP A 223 -0.73 -0.46 42.04
N LYS A 224 -0.71 0.86 41.79
CA LYS A 224 -0.95 1.91 42.78
C LYS A 224 -2.39 2.46 42.78
N SER A 225 -3.03 2.62 41.62
CA SER A 225 -4.29 3.37 41.51
C SER A 225 -5.56 2.51 41.38
N LYS A 226 -5.46 1.18 41.23
CA LYS A 226 -6.60 0.29 40.92
C LYS A 226 -7.43 0.78 39.72
N ASP A 227 -6.85 1.56 38.82
CA ASP A 227 -7.61 2.13 37.69
C ASP A 227 -8.00 1.07 36.65
N THR A 228 -9.21 1.22 36.14
CA THR A 228 -9.96 0.28 35.28
C THR A 228 -9.52 0.24 33.82
N TYR A 229 -8.40 0.86 33.42
CA TYR A 229 -8.11 1.14 31.99
C TYR A 229 -6.96 0.33 31.37
N THR A 230 -6.37 -0.61 32.11
CA THR A 230 -5.17 -1.37 31.68
C THR A 230 -5.43 -2.28 30.47
N HIS A 231 -6.59 -2.94 30.42
CA HIS A 231 -6.96 -3.83 29.32
C HIS A 231 -7.14 -3.09 27.99
N ILE A 232 -7.54 -1.81 28.05
CA ILE A 232 -7.72 -0.96 26.88
C ILE A 232 -6.38 -0.73 26.16
N ILE A 233 -5.26 -0.66 26.89
CA ILE A 233 -3.94 -0.49 26.30
C ILE A 233 -3.56 -1.67 25.42
N ILE A 234 -3.78 -2.91 25.89
CA ILE A 234 -3.44 -4.12 25.11
C ILE A 234 -4.24 -4.15 23.80
N ILE A 235 -5.55 -3.85 23.87
CA ILE A 235 -6.42 -3.77 22.69
C ILE A 235 -5.91 -2.71 21.70
N HIS A 236 -5.43 -1.58 22.21
CA HIS A 236 -4.88 -0.52 21.36
C HIS A 236 -3.55 -0.88 20.73
N ILE A 237 -2.64 -1.50 21.47
CA ILE A 237 -1.37 -2.02 20.93
C ILE A 237 -1.66 -2.95 19.76
N GLN A 238 -2.58 -3.90 19.96
CA GLN A 238 -3.00 -4.84 18.93
C GLN A 238 -3.53 -4.13 17.67
N ARG A 239 -4.45 -3.17 17.82
CA ARG A 239 -5.01 -2.39 16.70
C ARG A 239 -3.94 -1.61 15.94
N VAL A 240 -3.02 -0.98 16.67
CA VAL A 240 -1.92 -0.22 16.08
C VAL A 240 -1.00 -1.14 15.29
N CYS A 241 -0.61 -2.28 15.86
CA CYS A 241 0.21 -3.27 15.16
C CYS A 241 -0.44 -3.73 13.84
N GLU A 242 -1.74 -4.00 13.88
CA GLU A 242 -2.50 -4.43 12.72
C GLU A 242 -2.59 -3.35 11.63
N LEU A 243 -2.86 -2.09 11.99
CA LEU A 243 -2.89 -0.98 11.04
C LEU A 243 -1.52 -0.78 10.36
N TYR A 244 -0.43 -0.89 11.11
CA TYR A 244 0.92 -0.84 10.54
C TYR A 244 1.22 -2.03 9.63
N PHE A 245 0.77 -3.23 9.98
CA PHE A 245 0.91 -4.39 9.13
C PHE A 245 0.18 -4.19 7.80
N TYR A 246 -1.06 -3.70 7.81
CA TYR A 246 -1.78 -3.40 6.57
C TYR A 246 -1.12 -2.28 5.75
N ALA A 247 -0.62 -1.23 6.40
CA ALA A 247 0.16 -0.19 5.72
C ALA A 247 1.41 -0.77 5.04
N HIS A 248 2.10 -1.71 5.70
CA HIS A 248 3.21 -2.45 5.11
C HIS A 248 2.77 -3.25 3.89
N LEU A 249 1.63 -3.96 3.95
CA LEU A 249 1.12 -4.70 2.79
C LEU A 249 0.82 -3.77 1.59
N PHE A 250 0.27 -2.57 1.81
CA PHE A 250 0.12 -1.60 0.71
C PHE A 250 1.47 -1.18 0.09
N CYS A 251 2.53 -1.08 0.90
CA CYS A 251 3.87 -0.74 0.42
C CYS A 251 4.50 -1.85 -0.43
N ILE A 252 4.00 -3.09 -0.33
CA ILE A 252 4.41 -4.19 -1.20
C ILE A 252 3.82 -4.01 -2.61
N ILE A 253 2.61 -3.47 -2.74
CA ILE A 253 1.94 -3.27 -4.05
C ILE A 253 2.61 -2.12 -4.84
N GLU A 254 2.99 -1.04 -4.16
CA GLU A 254 3.52 0.18 -4.80
C GLU A 254 4.69 -0.05 -5.78
N PRO A 255 5.80 -0.72 -5.41
CA PRO A 255 6.92 -0.90 -6.34
C PRO A 255 6.52 -1.72 -7.58
N ARG A 256 5.59 -2.66 -7.44
CA ARG A 256 5.09 -3.46 -8.57
C ARG A 256 4.28 -2.62 -9.55
N LEU A 257 3.51 -1.68 -9.03
CA LEU A 257 2.82 -0.70 -9.88
C LEU A 257 3.81 0.25 -10.57
N LYS A 258 4.87 0.68 -9.88
CA LYS A 258 5.97 1.46 -10.49
C LYS A 258 6.68 0.68 -11.60
N LEU A 259 6.81 -0.64 -11.45
CA LEU A 259 7.36 -1.50 -12.48
C LEU A 259 6.47 -1.55 -13.73
N ILE A 260 5.14 -1.66 -13.56
CA ILE A 260 4.20 -1.55 -14.70
C ILE A 260 4.34 -0.16 -15.35
N ASN A 261 4.39 0.92 -14.57
CA ASN A 261 4.60 2.27 -15.09
C ASN A 261 5.89 2.40 -15.90
N PHE A 262 6.97 1.78 -15.42
CA PHE A 262 8.25 1.71 -16.11
C PHE A 262 8.11 0.99 -17.46
N TYR A 263 7.52 -0.21 -17.49
CA TYR A 263 7.35 -0.95 -18.74
C TYR A 263 6.42 -0.27 -19.75
N VAL A 264 5.34 0.38 -19.30
CA VAL A 264 4.48 1.19 -20.18
C VAL A 264 5.27 2.37 -20.76
N ALA A 265 6.05 3.09 -19.94
CA ALA A 265 6.89 4.18 -20.43
C ALA A 265 7.93 3.69 -21.44
N SER A 266 8.57 2.57 -21.14
CA SER A 266 9.55 1.89 -21.97
C SER A 266 9.00 1.42 -23.31
N SER A 267 7.75 0.95 -23.37
CA SER A 267 7.10 0.52 -24.62
C SER A 267 7.00 1.63 -25.67
N ARG A 268 7.16 2.90 -25.26
CA ARG A 268 7.14 4.07 -26.15
C ARG A 268 8.51 4.39 -26.74
N ILE A 269 9.57 3.94 -26.08
CA ILE A 269 10.94 4.19 -26.53
C ILE A 269 11.18 3.17 -27.64
N ASN A 270 11.12 3.63 -28.89
CA ASN A 270 11.39 2.84 -30.08
C ASN A 270 12.90 2.59 -30.21
N THR A 271 13.48 1.89 -29.24
CA THR A 271 14.88 1.49 -29.27
C THR A 271 14.98 0.13 -29.92
N ASP A 272 15.38 0.13 -31.20
CA ASP A 272 16.01 -1.04 -31.85
C ASP A 272 17.27 -1.48 -31.07
N ASP A 273 17.82 -0.59 -30.24
CA ASP A 273 18.94 -0.87 -29.35
C ASP A 273 18.51 -1.63 -28.09
N THR A 274 19.04 -2.84 -27.98
CA THR A 274 18.86 -3.86 -26.93
C THR A 274 19.38 -3.47 -25.54
N VAL A 275 19.51 -2.18 -25.23
CA VAL A 275 20.00 -1.73 -23.92
C VAL A 275 18.97 -2.12 -22.86
N CYS A 276 19.28 -3.20 -22.14
CA CYS A 276 18.47 -3.69 -21.03
C CYS A 276 18.52 -2.66 -19.89
N ILE A 277 17.53 -1.77 -19.86
CA ILE A 277 17.36 -0.84 -18.75
C ILE A 277 16.83 -1.65 -17.57
N LYS A 278 17.72 -1.99 -16.64
CA LYS A 278 17.34 -2.59 -15.37
C LYS A 278 16.67 -1.50 -14.51
N PRO A 279 15.41 -1.64 -14.10
CA PRO A 279 14.77 -0.73 -13.18
C PRO A 279 15.55 -0.79 -11.86
N GLU A 280 15.96 0.37 -11.39
CA GLU A 280 16.64 0.49 -10.11
C GLU A 280 15.73 -0.04 -8.98
N GLY A 281 16.33 -0.79 -8.05
CA GLY A 281 15.60 -1.32 -6.89
C GLY A 281 14.88 -2.65 -7.11
N PHE A 282 15.21 -3.44 -8.13
CA PHE A 282 14.72 -4.82 -8.31
C PHE A 282 15.85 -5.85 -8.29
N GLU A 283 15.56 -7.03 -7.73
CA GLU A 283 16.36 -8.26 -7.79
C GLU A 283 15.77 -9.21 -8.82
N TYR A 284 16.61 -9.84 -9.63
CA TYR A 284 16.19 -10.74 -10.70
C TYR A 284 16.46 -12.19 -10.32
N PHE A 285 15.48 -13.08 -10.54
CA PHE A 285 15.56 -14.48 -10.11
C PHE A 285 16.20 -15.42 -11.13
N SER A 286 16.14 -15.09 -12.42
CA SER A 286 16.57 -15.97 -13.51
C SER A 286 17.12 -15.18 -14.69
N GLN A 287 17.63 -15.88 -15.70
CA GLN A 287 17.99 -15.27 -16.98
C GLN A 287 16.76 -14.53 -17.53
N ALA A 288 16.90 -13.21 -17.67
CA ALA A 288 15.78 -12.34 -18.00
C ALA A 288 15.12 -12.80 -19.31
N LYS A 289 13.78 -12.93 -19.29
CA LYS A 289 13.00 -12.98 -20.53
C LYS A 289 13.37 -11.77 -21.40
N SER A 290 13.21 -11.92 -22.71
CA SER A 290 13.47 -10.84 -23.65
C SER A 290 12.69 -9.59 -23.22
N TYR A 291 13.36 -8.44 -23.20
CA TYR A 291 12.75 -7.16 -22.81
C TYR A 291 11.45 -6.86 -23.58
N LYS A 292 11.39 -7.34 -24.83
CA LYS A 292 10.23 -7.21 -25.72
C LYS A 292 8.96 -7.83 -25.13
N ASP A 293 9.09 -8.92 -24.37
CA ASP A 293 7.95 -9.60 -23.75
C ASP A 293 7.32 -8.75 -22.64
N PHE A 294 8.13 -7.94 -21.93
CA PHE A 294 7.65 -7.07 -20.86
C PHE A 294 6.98 -5.79 -21.37
N THR A 295 7.24 -5.41 -22.62
CA THR A 295 6.61 -4.25 -23.25
C THR A 295 5.28 -4.55 -23.93
N ASP A 296 4.88 -5.83 -24.02
CA ASP A 296 3.56 -6.20 -24.56
C ASP A 296 2.45 -5.66 -23.67
N MET A 297 1.59 -4.81 -24.24
CA MET A 297 0.45 -4.21 -23.54
C MET A 297 -0.53 -5.26 -23.02
N LYS A 298 -0.63 -6.43 -23.66
CA LYS A 298 -1.46 -7.52 -23.13
C LYS A 298 -0.86 -8.07 -21.84
N PHE A 299 0.44 -8.36 -21.84
CA PHE A 299 1.14 -8.83 -20.64
C PHE A 299 1.05 -7.82 -19.48
N LEU A 300 1.21 -6.52 -19.77
CA LEU A 300 1.07 -5.47 -18.76
C LEU A 300 -0.35 -5.37 -18.18
N MET A 301 -1.37 -5.66 -18.99
CA MET A 301 -2.74 -5.75 -18.53
C MET A 301 -2.95 -6.93 -17.57
N ASP A 302 -2.42 -8.10 -17.92
CA ASP A 302 -2.49 -9.30 -17.09
C ASP A 302 -1.78 -9.07 -15.74
N LEU A 303 -0.62 -8.40 -15.75
CA LEU A 303 0.09 -8.00 -14.52
C LEU A 303 -0.73 -7.05 -13.64
N TYR A 304 -1.41 -6.06 -14.24
CA TYR A 304 -2.26 -5.15 -13.49
C TYR A 304 -3.47 -5.87 -12.90
N GLU A 305 -4.04 -6.84 -13.61
CA GLU A 305 -5.14 -7.66 -13.12
C GLU A 305 -4.75 -8.51 -11.89
N ILE A 306 -3.54 -9.08 -11.90
CA ILE A 306 -2.96 -9.77 -10.73
C ILE A 306 -2.87 -8.80 -9.54
N LEU A 307 -2.36 -7.58 -9.75
CA LEU A 307 -2.29 -6.57 -8.68
C LEU A 307 -3.65 -6.12 -8.16
N VAL A 308 -4.65 -5.96 -9.04
CA VAL A 308 -6.03 -5.65 -8.66
C VAL A 308 -6.62 -6.79 -7.82
N THR A 309 -6.34 -8.03 -8.18
CA THR A 309 -6.80 -9.22 -7.45
C THR A 309 -6.13 -9.31 -6.07
N ALA A 310 -4.81 -9.13 -5.99
CA ALA A 310 -4.08 -9.00 -4.72
C ALA A 310 -4.70 -7.88 -3.85
N HIS A 311 -4.83 -6.67 -4.40
CA HIS A 311 -5.43 -5.54 -3.69
C HIS A 311 -6.84 -5.85 -3.19
N ARG A 312 -7.67 -6.55 -3.98
CA ARG A 312 -9.01 -6.98 -3.57
C ARG A 312 -8.96 -7.94 -2.37
N HIS A 313 -8.03 -8.89 -2.36
CA HIS A 313 -7.82 -9.79 -1.22
C HIS A 313 -7.38 -9.01 0.04
N LEU A 314 -6.48 -8.05 -0.12
CA LEU A 314 -6.03 -7.17 0.97
C LEU A 314 -7.18 -6.31 1.52
N VAL A 315 -7.92 -5.63 0.66
CA VAL A 315 -9.08 -4.82 1.07
C VAL A 315 -10.13 -5.68 1.76
N ASN A 316 -10.41 -6.87 1.24
CA ASN A 316 -11.32 -7.80 1.90
C ASN A 316 -10.76 -8.29 3.24
N ALA A 317 -9.44 -8.38 3.41
CA ALA A 317 -8.83 -8.67 4.70
C ALA A 317 -8.93 -7.51 5.71
N ILE A 318 -9.17 -6.26 5.26
CA ILE A 318 -9.26 -5.05 6.11
C ILE A 318 -10.71 -4.65 6.42
N LYS A 319 -11.65 -4.83 5.48
CA LYS A 319 -13.06 -4.37 5.51
C LYS A 319 -13.89 -4.70 6.75
N TRP A 320 -13.40 -5.55 7.65
CA TRP A 320 -14.11 -5.92 8.87
C TRP A 320 -13.83 -4.96 10.03
N GLN A 321 -12.76 -4.17 9.94
CA GLN A 321 -12.54 -3.03 10.84
C GLN A 321 -13.68 -2.01 10.74
N ASP A 322 -14.54 -2.16 9.73
CA ASP A 322 -15.71 -1.35 9.42
C ASP A 322 -17.03 -1.89 10.04
N GLY A 323 -16.99 -2.90 10.93
CA GLY A 323 -18.20 -3.38 11.63
C GLY A 323 -18.81 -2.36 12.61
N PRO A 324 -20.13 -2.40 12.91
CA PRO A 324 -20.84 -1.40 13.73
C PRO A 324 -20.40 -1.37 15.22
N PRO A 325 -20.80 -0.32 15.97
CA PRO A 325 -19.95 0.75 16.49
C PRO A 325 -19.24 0.35 17.79
N VAL A 326 -18.14 -0.41 17.70
CA VAL A 326 -17.21 -0.49 18.84
C VAL A 326 -16.45 0.86 19.00
N ASP A 327 -16.54 1.76 18.02
CA ASP A 327 -15.80 3.03 17.99
C ASP A 327 -16.48 4.20 18.72
N ILE A 328 -17.80 4.16 18.97
CA ILE A 328 -18.48 5.27 19.70
C ILE A 328 -18.16 5.23 21.21
N VAL A 329 -17.93 4.05 21.78
CA VAL A 329 -17.67 3.89 23.24
C VAL A 329 -16.19 4.15 23.59
N LYS A 330 -15.30 4.28 22.60
CA LYS A 330 -13.84 4.39 22.80
C LYS A 330 -13.29 5.81 22.71
N LEU A 331 -14.14 6.82 22.53
CA LEU A 331 -13.72 8.19 22.27
C LEU A 331 -13.18 8.96 23.49
N LEU A 332 -13.14 8.37 24.70
CA LEU A 332 -12.93 9.14 25.94
C LEU A 332 -11.53 9.23 26.57
N PRO A 333 -10.50 8.40 26.27
CA PRO A 333 -9.15 8.66 26.77
C PRO A 333 -8.35 9.48 25.75
N ALA A 334 -8.63 10.79 25.63
CA ALA A 334 -8.70 11.48 24.33
C ALA A 334 -7.69 12.62 24.02
N VAL A 335 -6.42 12.62 24.47
CA VAL A 335 -5.46 13.67 23.98
C VAL A 335 -4.10 13.11 23.55
N PHE A 336 -3.38 12.40 24.41
CA PHE A 336 -2.15 11.69 23.99
C PHE A 336 -2.45 10.52 23.05
N PHE A 337 -3.62 9.89 23.26
CA PHE A 337 -4.14 8.83 22.42
C PHE A 337 -4.52 9.35 21.02
N VAL A 338 -5.05 10.57 20.94
CA VAL A 338 -5.51 11.15 19.66
C VAL A 338 -4.35 11.39 18.71
N GLY A 339 -3.26 11.98 19.18
CA GLY A 339 -2.06 12.18 18.34
C GLY A 339 -1.52 10.86 17.79
N GLY A 340 -1.44 9.83 18.65
CA GLY A 340 -1.06 8.48 18.25
C GLY A 340 -1.99 7.88 17.20
N ASN A 341 -3.31 7.92 17.42
CA ASN A 341 -4.28 7.39 16.46
C ASN A 341 -4.29 8.16 15.13
N VAL A 342 -4.16 9.49 15.18
CA VAL A 342 -4.07 10.31 13.97
C VAL A 342 -2.83 9.94 13.16
N LEU A 343 -1.67 9.76 13.82
CA LEU A 343 -0.46 9.32 13.15
C LEU A 343 -0.63 7.92 12.55
N VAL A 344 -1.21 6.99 13.32
CA VAL A 344 -1.46 5.61 12.90
C VAL A 344 -2.45 5.53 11.74
N LEU A 345 -3.45 6.42 11.67
CA LEU A 345 -4.38 6.55 10.54
C LEU A 345 -3.73 7.26 9.35
N ALA A 346 -2.87 8.24 9.59
CA ALA A 346 -2.21 9.00 8.54
C ALA A 346 -1.27 8.14 7.69
N VAL A 347 -0.58 7.15 8.29
CA VAL A 347 0.34 6.25 7.57
C VAL A 347 -0.36 5.48 6.44
N PRO A 348 -1.39 4.64 6.68
CA PRO A 348 -2.08 3.91 5.61
C PRO A 348 -2.76 4.86 4.62
N CYS A 349 -3.30 6.01 5.06
CA CYS A 349 -3.89 7.01 4.18
C CYS A 349 -2.85 7.61 3.21
N ALA A 350 -1.67 8.01 3.72
CA ALA A 350 -0.59 8.54 2.91
C ALA A 350 -0.06 7.49 1.91
N ARG A 351 0.09 6.23 2.34
CA ARG A 351 0.50 5.12 1.45
C ARG A 351 -0.51 4.86 0.36
N ARG A 352 -1.79 4.93 0.67
CA ARG A 352 -2.84 4.79 -0.33
C ARG A 352 -2.84 5.95 -1.33
N ASP A 353 -2.68 7.19 -0.86
CA ASP A 353 -2.59 8.35 -1.77
C ASP A 353 -1.38 8.24 -2.71
N GLN A 354 -0.25 7.73 -2.22
CA GLN A 354 0.91 7.38 -3.02
C GLN A 354 0.58 6.31 -4.08
N LEU A 355 -0.10 5.22 -3.70
CA LEU A 355 -0.56 4.19 -4.64
C LEU A 355 -1.50 4.77 -5.71
N GLN A 356 -2.44 5.63 -5.31
CA GLN A 356 -3.37 6.27 -6.22
C GLN A 356 -2.67 7.24 -7.18
N SER A 357 -1.62 7.92 -6.72
CA SER A 357 -0.78 8.78 -7.58
C SER A 357 -0.09 7.96 -8.68
N GLU A 358 0.41 6.77 -8.37
CA GLU A 358 1.02 5.87 -9.35
C GLU A 358 -0.02 5.30 -10.34
N VAL A 359 -1.26 5.04 -9.92
CA VAL A 359 -2.36 4.67 -10.84
C VAL A 359 -2.71 5.85 -11.77
N ARG A 360 -2.73 7.09 -11.26
CA ARG A 360 -2.94 8.28 -12.11
C ARG A 360 -1.82 8.45 -13.13
N ARG A 361 -0.57 8.20 -12.72
CA ARG A 361 0.59 8.18 -13.61
C ARG A 361 0.45 7.11 -14.69
N LEU A 362 0.03 5.90 -14.33
CA LEU A 362 -0.24 4.81 -15.28
C LEU A 362 -1.26 5.24 -16.33
N ARG A 363 -2.38 5.83 -15.90
CA ARG A 363 -3.43 6.35 -16.80
C ARG A 363 -2.91 7.41 -17.74
N ALA A 364 -2.07 8.34 -17.25
CA ALA A 364 -1.47 9.38 -18.07
C ALA A 364 -0.50 8.78 -19.12
N LEU A 365 0.31 7.80 -18.73
CA LEU A 365 1.22 7.09 -19.64
C LEU A 365 0.44 6.32 -20.71
N LEU A 366 -0.62 5.60 -20.33
CA LEU A 366 -1.48 4.87 -21.26
C LEU A 366 -2.22 5.81 -22.22
N ALA A 367 -2.76 6.92 -21.72
CA ALA A 367 -3.38 7.94 -22.56
C ALA A 367 -2.36 8.49 -23.57
N SER A 368 -1.14 8.82 -23.13
CA SER A 368 -0.08 9.31 -24.02
C SER A 368 0.34 8.26 -25.07
N ALA A 369 0.43 6.99 -24.68
CA ALA A 369 0.75 5.88 -25.58
C ALA A 369 -0.36 5.70 -26.64
N LEU A 370 -1.63 5.85 -26.28
CA LEU A 370 -2.74 5.72 -27.23
C LEU A 370 -2.76 6.78 -28.34
N PHE A 371 -2.15 7.94 -28.11
CA PHE A 371 -1.96 9.00 -29.13
C PHE A 371 -0.71 8.78 -29.99
N ASP A 372 0.16 7.85 -29.59
CA ASP A 372 1.39 7.56 -30.31
C ASP A 372 1.09 6.67 -31.53
N HIS A 373 1.56 7.08 -32.71
CA HIS A 373 1.30 6.35 -33.96
C HIS A 373 2.09 5.04 -34.07
N HIS A 374 3.07 4.82 -33.21
CA HIS A 374 3.95 3.66 -33.24
C HIS A 374 3.33 2.36 -32.67
N LEU A 375 2.22 2.44 -31.93
CA LEU A 375 1.57 1.24 -31.41
C LEU A 375 0.76 0.51 -32.50
N ASP A 376 1.01 -0.78 -32.61
CA ASP A 376 0.22 -1.66 -33.46
C ASP A 376 -1.25 -1.71 -33.01
N LYS A 377 -2.12 -2.16 -33.91
CA LYS A 377 -3.57 -2.18 -33.67
C LYS A 377 -3.92 -3.03 -32.44
N ARG A 378 -3.21 -4.14 -32.19
CA ARG A 378 -3.49 -5.04 -31.07
C ARG A 378 -3.05 -4.42 -29.75
N SER A 379 -1.85 -3.83 -29.68
CA SER A 379 -1.41 -3.13 -28.46
C SER A 379 -2.28 -1.92 -28.13
N ARG A 380 -2.83 -1.21 -29.13
CA ARG A 380 -3.82 -0.15 -28.88
C ARG A 380 -5.09 -0.65 -28.23
N VAL A 381 -5.59 -1.83 -28.62
CA VAL A 381 -6.76 -2.44 -27.98
C VAL A 381 -6.44 -2.83 -26.54
N SER A 382 -5.30 -3.48 -26.30
CA SER A 382 -4.86 -3.83 -24.94
C SER A 382 -4.63 -2.60 -24.06
N ALA A 383 -4.03 -1.52 -24.59
CA ALA A 383 -3.82 -0.28 -23.85
C ALA A 383 -5.14 0.42 -23.49
N ARG A 384 -6.15 0.39 -24.38
CA ARG A 384 -7.51 0.87 -24.07
C ARG A 384 -8.17 0.02 -23.00
N ALA A 385 -8.05 -1.31 -23.09
CA ALA A 385 -8.58 -2.23 -22.09
C ALA A 385 -7.91 -2.01 -20.73
N LEU A 386 -6.58 -1.84 -20.69
CA LEU A 386 -5.84 -1.52 -19.48
C LEU A 386 -6.24 -0.15 -18.91
N LEU A 387 -6.42 0.87 -19.76
CA LEU A 387 -6.91 2.17 -19.33
C LEU A 387 -8.32 2.06 -18.71
N ALA A 388 -9.22 1.30 -19.33
CA ALA A 388 -10.55 1.04 -18.79
C ALA A 388 -10.49 0.25 -17.47
N LEU A 389 -9.62 -0.76 -17.39
CA LEU A 389 -9.40 -1.58 -16.20
C LEU A 389 -8.90 -0.73 -15.03
N THR A 390 -7.92 0.14 -15.26
CA THR A 390 -7.44 1.09 -14.25
C THR A 390 -8.53 2.06 -13.84
N GLY A 391 -9.41 2.48 -14.77
CA GLY A 391 -10.56 3.35 -14.51
C GLY A 391 -11.60 2.70 -13.59
N ALA A 392 -11.99 1.47 -13.89
CA ALA A 392 -12.94 0.68 -13.12
C ALA A 392 -12.39 0.27 -11.75
N HIS A 393 -11.09 -0.03 -11.69
CA HIS A 393 -10.41 -0.51 -10.49
C HIS A 393 -9.31 0.46 -10.06
N GLY A 394 -9.70 1.66 -9.63
CA GLY A 394 -8.79 2.44 -8.81
C GLY A 394 -8.43 1.57 -7.60
N LEU A 395 -7.14 1.34 -7.35
CA LEU A 395 -6.61 0.64 -6.17
C LEU A 395 -6.85 1.46 -4.88
N GLY A 396 -8.03 2.06 -4.77
CA GLY A 396 -8.51 2.82 -3.64
C GLY A 396 -9.26 1.91 -2.68
N VAL A 397 -9.14 2.24 -1.41
CA VAL A 397 -9.87 1.60 -0.34
C VAL A 397 -10.99 2.54 0.09
N SER A 398 -12.20 2.01 0.23
CA SER A 398 -13.28 2.72 0.90
C SER A 398 -13.62 1.96 2.17
N LEU A 399 -13.42 2.62 3.30
CA LEU A 399 -13.97 2.23 4.60
C LEU A 399 -15.50 2.32 4.51
N LEU A 400 -16.23 1.28 4.92
CA LEU A 400 -17.70 1.20 4.91
C LEU A 400 -18.37 1.38 3.53
N GLY A 401 -17.60 1.40 2.44
CA GLY A 401 -18.09 1.85 1.13
C GLY A 401 -18.49 3.33 1.05
N MET A 402 -18.33 4.09 2.15
CA MET A 402 -18.74 5.50 2.27
C MET A 402 -17.55 6.43 2.48
N LEU A 403 -16.59 6.03 3.32
CA LEU A 403 -15.43 6.83 3.67
C LEU A 403 -14.24 6.42 2.81
N ARG A 404 -13.82 7.29 1.91
CA ARG A 404 -12.55 7.07 1.23
C ARG A 404 -11.42 7.30 2.23
N VAL A 405 -10.56 6.30 2.38
CA VAL A 405 -9.33 6.28 3.21
C VAL A 405 -8.24 7.18 2.62
N ASP A 406 -8.50 8.47 2.45
CA ASP A 406 -7.59 9.43 1.81
C ASP A 406 -6.83 10.18 2.92
N ILE A 407 -5.83 11.01 2.61
CA ILE A 407 -5.25 11.96 3.60
C ILE A 407 -6.33 12.85 4.23
N SER A 408 -7.49 13.02 3.58
CA SER A 408 -8.62 13.72 4.18
C SER A 408 -9.20 13.00 5.40
N LEU A 409 -9.15 11.67 5.50
CA LEU A 409 -9.76 10.91 6.60
C LEU A 409 -9.19 11.31 7.98
N PRO A 410 -7.86 11.31 8.23
CA PRO A 410 -7.32 11.77 9.51
C PRO A 410 -7.63 13.25 9.76
N LEU A 411 -7.72 14.09 8.73
CA LEU A 411 -8.10 15.50 8.88
C LEU A 411 -9.57 15.65 9.32
N HIS A 412 -10.49 14.88 8.73
CA HIS A 412 -11.89 14.84 9.16
C HIS A 412 -12.01 14.31 10.59
N TYR A 413 -11.23 13.29 10.95
CA TYR A 413 -11.18 12.77 12.31
C TYR A 413 -10.71 13.83 13.32
N VAL A 414 -9.62 14.55 13.02
CA VAL A 414 -9.14 15.66 13.86
C VAL A 414 -10.18 16.77 13.95
N SER A 415 -10.83 17.13 12.83
CA SER A 415 -11.88 18.15 12.80
C SER A 415 -13.07 17.77 13.67
N LEU A 416 -13.55 16.53 13.58
CA LEU A 416 -14.63 16.01 14.42
C LEU A 416 -14.23 16.03 15.89
N LEU A 417 -13.01 15.63 16.21
CA LEU A 417 -12.51 15.61 17.57
C LEU A 417 -12.40 17.00 18.19
N VAL A 418 -11.84 17.96 17.44
CA VAL A 418 -11.77 19.37 17.86
C VAL A 418 -13.18 19.93 18.05
N THR A 419 -14.10 19.62 17.14
CA THR A 419 -15.51 20.05 17.24
C THR A 419 -16.16 19.49 18.51
N TYR A 420 -15.97 18.20 18.79
CA TYR A 420 -16.54 17.55 19.98
C TYR A 420 -15.91 18.09 21.27
N LEU A 421 -14.60 18.36 21.28
CA LEU A 421 -13.91 18.99 22.40
C LEU A 421 -14.47 20.38 22.68
N ILE A 422 -14.69 21.20 21.63
CA ILE A 422 -15.32 22.52 21.77
C ILE A 422 -16.70 22.37 22.40
N ILE A 423 -17.55 21.47 21.88
CA ILE A 423 -18.89 21.22 22.41
C ILE A 423 -18.85 20.84 23.91
N LEU A 424 -17.98 19.89 24.28
CA LEU A 424 -17.82 19.47 25.68
C LEU A 424 -17.37 20.62 26.59
N LEU A 425 -16.43 21.46 26.12
CA LEU A 425 -15.98 22.63 26.87
C LEU A 425 -17.10 23.65 27.07
N GLN A 426 -17.98 23.84 26.08
CA GLN A 426 -19.15 24.71 26.23
C GLN A 426 -20.15 24.15 27.26
N PHE A 427 -20.44 22.84 27.24
CA PHE A 427 -21.36 22.22 28.22
C PHE A 427 -20.82 22.20 29.64
N GLN A 428 -19.51 22.02 29.84
CA GLN A 428 -18.90 22.11 31.17
C GLN A 428 -19.04 23.51 31.78
N LYS A 429 -19.02 24.56 30.94
CA LYS A 429 -19.22 25.93 31.39
C LYS A 429 -20.66 26.16 31.86
N VAL A 430 -21.64 25.53 31.21
CA VAL A 430 -23.07 25.62 31.58
C VAL A 430 -23.36 24.90 32.90
N ASN A 431 -22.75 23.75 33.16
CA ASN A 431 -22.99 22.99 34.40
C ASN A 431 -22.27 23.53 35.65
N ARG A 432 -21.47 24.59 35.54
CA ARG A 432 -20.83 25.26 36.70
C ARG A 432 -21.59 26.51 37.18
N ILE A 433 -22.64 26.91 36.47
CA ILE A 433 -23.58 27.96 36.84
C ILE A 433 -24.80 27.29 37.45
#